data_AF-A0A5B6ZPA5-F1
#
_entry.id   AF-A0A5B6ZPA5-F1
#
_cell.length_a   1.000
_cell.length_b   1.000
_cell.length_c   1.000
_cell.angle_alpha   90.00
_cell.angle_beta   90.00
_cell.angle_gamma   90.00
#
_symmetry.space_group_name_H-M   'P 1'
#
loop_
_entity.id
_entity.type
_entity.pdbx_description
1 polymer ?
#
loop_
_entity_poly.entity_id
_entity_poly.type
_entity_poly.pdbx_seq_one_letter_code
_entity_poly.pdbx_strand_id
1 'polypeptide(L)'
;LPFRKGRPLAGSTGDSVPNWHLGWLSLGDCKLFLENSEVRLSEESLVYLGSKSEDDIVYWAIDVSDANLVNELGSRRFCFVELRTLMVATDWADVRAMGELAVAGHARALLEWHNISRFCGHCGERTVPMEAGRRKQCSNASCKKRIYPRVDPVC
;
A
#
# COMPACT_ATOMS: atom_id res chain seq x y z
N LEU A 1 2.51 0.15 5.72
CA LEU A 1 1.06 0.37 5.60
C LEU A 1 0.43 -0.81 4.86
N PRO A 2 -0.35 -1.65 5.56
CA PRO A 2 -1.10 -2.73 4.94
C PRO A 2 -2.30 -2.21 4.12
N PHE A 3 -2.56 -2.85 2.99
CA PHE A 3 -3.71 -2.63 2.14
C PHE A 3 -4.45 -3.93 1.89
N ARG A 4 -5.78 -3.85 1.80
CA ARG A 4 -6.62 -4.96 1.36
C ARG A 4 -7.54 -4.50 0.24
N LYS A 5 -7.35 -5.05 -0.96
CA LYS A 5 -8.09 -4.70 -2.18
C LYS A 5 -8.12 -3.17 -2.40
N GLY A 6 -6.96 -2.53 -2.26
CA GLY A 6 -6.78 -1.08 -2.41
C GLY A 6 -7.29 -0.22 -1.24
N ARG A 7 -7.78 -0.82 -0.15
CA ARG A 7 -8.20 -0.11 1.08
C ARG A 7 -7.05 -0.06 2.08
N PRO A 8 -6.56 1.10 2.51
CA PRO A 8 -5.55 1.19 3.57
C PRO A 8 -6.11 0.72 4.91
N LEU A 9 -5.21 0.19 5.76
CA LEU A 9 -5.49 0.02 7.17
C LEU A 9 -5.59 1.40 7.84
N ALA A 10 -6.67 1.64 8.58
CA ALA A 10 -6.89 2.86 9.34
C ALA A 10 -7.44 2.54 10.73
N GLY A 11 -7.10 3.40 11.68
CA GLY A 11 -7.63 3.38 13.04
C GLY A 11 -8.47 4.63 13.27
N SER A 12 -9.34 4.56 14.26
CA SER A 12 -10.08 5.72 14.75
C SER A 12 -9.84 5.89 16.25
N THR A 13 -9.41 7.09 16.63
CA THR A 13 -9.24 7.49 18.02
C THR A 13 -10.26 8.58 18.35
N GLY A 14 -11.05 8.39 19.40
CA GLY A 14 -12.03 9.36 19.88
C GLY A 14 -13.40 8.73 20.19
N ASP A 15 -13.96 9.07 21.36
CA ASP A 15 -15.24 8.51 21.83
C ASP A 15 -16.46 9.26 21.25
N SER A 16 -16.29 10.50 20.76
CA SER A 16 -17.40 11.37 20.31
C SER A 16 -17.24 11.97 18.91
N VAL A 17 -16.02 12.29 18.47
CA VAL A 17 -15.70 12.61 17.07
C VAL A 17 -14.55 11.71 16.63
N PRO A 18 -14.75 10.83 15.63
CA PRO A 18 -13.71 9.91 15.20
C PRO A 18 -12.55 10.67 14.53
N ASN A 19 -11.38 10.66 15.17
CA ASN A 19 -10.15 11.12 14.52
C ASN A 19 -9.49 9.93 13.82
N TRP A 20 -9.54 9.96 12.49
CA TRP A 20 -9.00 8.90 11.65
C TRP A 20 -7.50 9.07 11.45
N HIS A 21 -6.76 7.97 11.58
CA HIS A 21 -5.35 7.93 11.28
C HIS A 21 -5.00 6.65 10.53
N LEU A 22 -3.89 6.67 9.78
CA LEU A 22 -3.42 5.47 9.11
C LEU A 22 -2.89 4.44 10.12
N GLY A 23 -3.15 3.17 9.82
CA GLY A 23 -2.64 2.03 10.58
C GLY A 23 -1.23 1.67 10.16
N TRP A 24 -0.27 2.51 10.50
CA TRP A 24 1.14 2.19 10.33
C TRP A 24 1.56 1.06 11.27
N LEU A 25 2.14 0.00 10.70
CA LEU A 25 2.67 -1.13 11.45
C LEU A 25 4.18 -1.15 11.31
N SER A 26 4.86 -1.50 12.40
CA SER A 26 6.29 -1.83 12.35
C SER A 26 6.51 -3.10 11.51
N LEU A 27 7.73 -3.31 11.02
CA LEU A 27 8.07 -4.55 10.32
C LEU A 27 7.88 -5.78 11.23
N GLY A 28 8.15 -5.65 12.53
CA GLY A 28 7.95 -6.71 13.52
C GLY A 28 6.47 -7.08 13.68
N ASP A 29 5.61 -6.09 13.91
CA ASP A 29 4.16 -6.31 13.99
C ASP A 29 3.64 -6.94 12.69
N CYS A 30 4.06 -6.41 11.53
CA CYS A 30 3.63 -6.91 10.23
C CYS A 30 4.04 -8.39 10.03
N LYS A 31 5.24 -8.79 10.44
CA LYS A 31 5.68 -10.19 10.37
C LYS A 31 4.85 -11.11 11.26
N LEU A 32 4.58 -10.70 12.50
CA LEU A 32 3.75 -11.49 13.42
C LEU A 32 2.34 -11.73 12.84
N PHE A 33 1.72 -10.69 12.28
CA PHE A 33 0.42 -10.83 11.63
C PHE A 33 0.46 -11.78 10.42
N LEU A 34 1.54 -11.75 9.64
CA LEU A 34 1.67 -12.56 8.44
C LEU A 34 2.03 -14.02 8.71
N GLU A 35 2.91 -14.28 9.68
CA GLU A 35 3.28 -15.63 10.13
C GLU A 35 2.05 -16.42 10.61
N ASN A 36 1.12 -15.76 11.30
CA ASN A 36 -0.15 -16.35 11.73
C ASN A 36 -1.12 -16.65 10.59
N SER A 37 -0.85 -16.17 9.37
CA SER A 37 -1.80 -16.23 8.23
C SER A 37 -1.37 -17.15 7.09
N GLU A 38 -0.26 -17.88 7.21
CA GLU A 38 0.33 -18.75 6.17
C GLU A 38 0.64 -18.05 4.81
N VAL A 39 0.54 -16.72 4.73
CA VAL A 39 0.75 -15.99 3.47
C VAL A 39 2.23 -15.72 3.23
N ARG A 40 2.73 -16.21 2.08
CA ARG A 40 4.05 -15.82 1.56
C ARG A 40 3.96 -14.43 0.94
N LEU A 41 4.59 -13.45 1.57
CA LEU A 41 4.85 -12.16 0.94
C LEU A 41 5.72 -12.37 -0.30
N SER A 42 5.27 -11.84 -1.42
CA SER A 42 6.07 -11.73 -2.63
C SER A 42 6.57 -10.30 -2.80
N GLU A 43 7.70 -10.13 -3.49
CA GLU A 43 8.17 -8.79 -3.88
C GLU A 43 7.14 -8.06 -4.76
N GLU A 44 6.21 -8.77 -5.40
CA GLU A 44 5.13 -8.20 -6.21
C GLU A 44 4.10 -7.44 -5.34
N SER A 45 4.01 -7.78 -4.05
CA SER A 45 3.05 -7.23 -3.09
C SER A 45 3.58 -6.01 -2.32
N LEU A 46 4.85 -5.65 -2.50
CA LEU A 46 5.54 -4.61 -1.73
C LEU A 46 5.90 -3.41 -2.61
N VAL A 47 5.71 -2.20 -2.07
CA VAL A 47 6.11 -0.96 -2.73
C VAL A 47 6.71 0.03 -1.76
N TYR A 48 7.84 0.62 -2.15
CA TYR A 48 8.52 1.63 -1.35
C TYR A 48 7.91 3.01 -1.56
N LEU A 49 7.52 3.65 -0.45
CA LEU A 49 6.86 4.96 -0.46
C LEU A 49 7.85 6.10 -0.22
N GLY A 50 8.92 5.84 0.52
CA GLY A 50 9.92 6.85 0.85
C GLY A 50 10.59 6.61 2.19
N SER A 51 11.46 7.52 2.57
CA SER A 51 12.10 7.56 3.88
C SER A 51 12.02 8.96 4.44
N LYS A 52 11.97 9.07 5.77
CA LYS A 52 12.07 10.34 6.47
C LYS A 52 13.45 10.42 7.11
N SER A 53 14.30 11.32 6.61
CA SER A 53 15.71 11.43 6.99
C SER A 53 15.92 11.85 8.45
N GLU A 54 14.96 12.54 9.05
CA GLU A 54 15.02 12.98 10.45
C GLU A 54 14.96 11.80 11.44
N ASP A 55 14.21 10.74 11.09
CA ASP A 55 13.87 9.66 12.01
C ASP A 55 14.42 8.29 11.56
N ASP A 56 15.14 8.22 10.44
CA ASP A 56 15.63 6.99 9.79
C ASP A 56 14.52 5.94 9.54
N ILE A 57 13.28 6.42 9.32
CA ILE A 57 12.12 5.56 9.08
C ILE A 57 11.94 5.38 7.58
N VAL A 58 11.80 4.11 7.16
CA VAL A 58 11.43 3.72 5.79
C VAL A 58 9.97 3.28 5.74
N TYR A 59 9.24 3.82 4.77
CA TYR A 59 7.82 3.58 4.59
C TYR A 59 7.58 2.65 3.40
N TRP A 60 6.83 1.58 3.67
CA TRP A 60 6.44 0.58 2.68
C TRP A 60 4.93 0.41 2.67
N ALA A 61 4.37 0.21 1.49
CA ALA A 61 3.02 -0.29 1.29
C ALA A 61 3.07 -1.79 0.99
N ILE A 62 2.08 -2.53 1.51
CA ILE A 62 1.99 -3.97 1.31
C ILE A 62 0.54 -4.38 1.03
N ASP A 63 0.32 -5.14 -0.04
CA ASP A 63 -0.99 -5.76 -0.30
C ASP A 63 -1.09 -7.08 0.48
N VAL A 64 -2.04 -7.13 1.42
CA VAL A 64 -2.35 -8.27 2.27
C VAL A 64 -3.73 -8.85 1.93
N SER A 65 -4.20 -8.65 0.70
CA SER A 65 -5.51 -9.14 0.23
C SER A 65 -5.70 -10.64 0.38
N ASP A 66 -4.61 -11.40 0.27
CA ASP A 66 -4.61 -12.86 0.39
C ASP A 66 -4.48 -13.33 1.85
N ALA A 67 -4.23 -12.43 2.81
CA ALA A 67 -4.08 -12.75 4.22
C ALA A 67 -5.36 -12.49 5.02
N ASN A 68 -5.72 -13.42 5.92
CA ASN A 68 -6.91 -13.29 6.75
C ASN A 68 -6.64 -12.54 8.06
N LEU A 69 -6.28 -11.26 7.96
CA LEU A 69 -5.83 -10.43 9.10
C LEU A 69 -6.95 -9.67 9.84
N VAL A 70 -8.22 -9.85 9.46
CA VAL A 70 -9.31 -8.97 9.94
C VAL A 70 -9.51 -9.08 11.45
N ASN A 71 -9.44 -10.29 11.99
CA ASN A 71 -9.75 -10.53 13.40
C ASN A 71 -8.69 -9.92 14.34
N GLU A 72 -7.40 -10.13 14.05
CA GLU A 72 -6.31 -9.63 14.89
C GLU A 72 -6.19 -8.10 14.84
N LEU A 73 -6.39 -7.50 13.66
CA LEU A 73 -6.36 -6.04 13.49
C LEU A 73 -7.58 -5.36 14.12
N GLY A 74 -8.76 -6.01 14.06
CA GLY A 74 -9.99 -5.53 14.69
C GLY A 74 -9.87 -5.40 16.21
N SER A 75 -9.17 -6.33 16.87
CA SER A 75 -8.90 -6.25 18.32
C SER A 75 -8.07 -5.02 18.72
N ARG A 76 -7.30 -4.45 17.79
CA ARG A 76 -6.52 -3.23 17.97
C ARG A 76 -7.23 -1.97 17.45
N ARG A 77 -8.54 -2.03 17.19
CA ARG A 77 -9.36 -0.94 16.63
C ARG A 77 -8.90 -0.47 15.23
N PHE A 78 -8.28 -1.36 14.46
CA PHE A 78 -7.96 -1.10 13.07
C PHE A 78 -8.96 -1.77 12.12
N CYS A 79 -9.26 -1.11 11.01
CA CYS A 79 -10.05 -1.67 9.93
C CYS A 79 -9.56 -1.18 8.56
N PHE A 80 -9.93 -1.90 7.50
CA PHE A 80 -9.59 -1.50 6.14
C PHE A 80 -10.69 -0.58 5.58
N VAL A 81 -10.35 0.70 5.39
CA VAL A 81 -11.31 1.75 5.01
C VAL A 81 -11.03 2.24 3.60
N GLU A 82 -12.07 2.64 2.88
CA GLU A 82 -11.89 3.23 1.56
C GLU A 82 -11.26 4.63 1.67
N LEU A 83 -10.24 4.89 0.85
CA LEU A 83 -9.40 6.08 0.99
C LEU A 83 -10.19 7.39 0.83
N ARG A 84 -11.14 7.46 -0.11
CA ARG A 84 -11.97 8.67 -0.29
C ARG A 84 -12.84 8.93 0.95
N THR A 85 -13.32 7.89 1.62
CA THR A 85 -14.04 8.03 2.90
C THR A 85 -13.14 8.64 3.97
N LEU A 86 -11.88 8.18 4.08
CA LEU A 86 -10.91 8.79 5.01
C LEU A 86 -10.64 10.26 4.67
N MET A 87 -10.49 10.60 3.39
CA MET A 87 -10.29 11.99 2.96
C MET A 87 -11.47 12.90 3.32
N VAL A 88 -12.71 12.40 3.31
CA VAL A 88 -13.89 13.18 3.70
C VAL A 88 -14.03 13.26 5.21
N ALA A 89 -13.66 12.20 5.94
CA ALA A 89 -13.84 12.10 7.38
C ALA A 89 -12.72 12.75 8.21
N THR A 90 -11.56 13.03 7.59
CA THR A 90 -10.42 13.66 8.25
C THR A 90 -10.59 15.19 8.22
N ASP A 91 -10.10 15.88 9.25
CA ASP A 91 -10.06 17.34 9.26
C ASP A 91 -9.03 17.86 8.24
N TRP A 92 -9.48 18.64 7.26
CA TRP A 92 -8.62 19.18 6.20
C TRP A 92 -7.65 20.24 6.72
N ALA A 93 -7.90 20.81 7.90
CA ALA A 93 -6.97 21.71 8.57
C ALA A 93 -5.75 20.96 9.14
N ASP A 94 -5.84 19.65 9.38
CA ASP A 94 -4.70 18.83 9.79
C ASP A 94 -3.82 18.47 8.58
N VAL A 95 -2.84 19.34 8.32
CA VAL A 95 -1.87 19.18 7.24
C VAL A 95 -1.10 17.85 7.35
N ARG A 96 -0.86 17.33 8.56
CA ARG A 96 -0.15 16.06 8.73
C ARG A 96 -1.02 14.90 8.32
N ALA A 97 -2.26 14.86 8.79
CA ALA A 97 -3.22 13.81 8.42
C ALA A 97 -3.47 13.82 6.90
N MET A 98 -3.60 15.00 6.30
CA MET A 98 -3.73 15.13 4.83
C MET A 98 -2.47 14.67 4.08
N GLY A 99 -1.28 14.96 4.60
CA GLY A 99 -0.02 14.46 4.04
C GLY A 99 0.09 12.93 4.09
N GLU A 100 -0.33 12.32 5.19
CA GLU A 100 -0.40 10.86 5.31
C GLU A 100 -1.39 10.24 4.32
N LEU A 101 -2.57 10.83 4.16
CA LEU A 101 -3.57 10.39 3.18
C LEU A 101 -3.07 10.51 1.74
N ALA A 102 -2.28 11.54 1.42
CA ALA A 102 -1.62 11.67 0.12
C ALA A 102 -0.64 10.52 -0.13
N VAL A 103 0.16 10.15 0.89
CA VAL A 103 1.05 8.98 0.83
C VAL A 103 0.27 7.68 0.65
N ALA A 104 -0.86 7.50 1.35
CA ALA A 104 -1.73 6.34 1.17
C ALA A 104 -2.39 6.30 -0.24
N GLY A 105 -2.71 7.46 -0.81
CA GLY A 105 -3.18 7.58 -2.18
C GLY A 105 -2.14 7.16 -3.20
N HIS A 106 -0.90 7.61 -3.03
CA HIS A 106 0.21 7.18 -3.87
C HIS A 106 0.46 5.67 -3.76
N ALA A 107 0.48 5.13 -2.54
CA ALA A 107 0.61 3.71 -2.27
C ALA A 107 -0.47 2.88 -2.98
N ARG A 108 -1.74 3.29 -2.84
CA ARG A 108 -2.88 2.63 -3.48
C ARG A 108 -2.72 2.59 -5.00
N ALA A 109 -2.32 3.71 -5.61
CA ALA A 109 -2.14 3.79 -7.06
C ALA A 109 -1.07 2.83 -7.57
N LEU A 110 0.07 2.73 -6.85
CA LEU A 110 1.14 1.80 -7.20
C LEU A 110 0.74 0.33 -7.03
N LEU A 111 0.06 -0.01 -5.93
CA LEU A 111 -0.43 -1.37 -5.69
C LEU A 111 -1.47 -1.79 -6.74
N GLU A 112 -2.39 -0.89 -7.09
CA GLU A 112 -3.36 -1.13 -8.17
C GLU A 112 -2.64 -1.35 -9.51
N TRP A 113 -1.65 -0.51 -9.82
CA TRP A 113 -0.83 -0.66 -11.01
C TRP A 113 -0.09 -2.02 -11.04
N HIS A 114 0.40 -2.50 -9.90
CA HIS A 114 0.99 -3.84 -9.78
C HIS A 114 0.00 -4.95 -10.12
N ASN A 115 -1.25 -4.83 -9.66
CA ASN A 115 -2.30 -5.82 -9.88
C ASN A 115 -2.76 -5.89 -11.35
N ILE A 116 -2.85 -4.75 -12.04
CA ILE A 116 -3.26 -4.71 -13.45
C ILE A 116 -2.10 -4.98 -14.42
N SER A 117 -0.87 -4.59 -14.08
CA SER A 117 0.31 -4.72 -14.95
C SER A 117 1.08 -5.99 -14.65
N ARG A 118 0.45 -7.16 -14.78
CA ARG A 118 1.10 -8.46 -14.52
C ARG A 118 1.88 -9.00 -15.71
N PHE A 119 1.50 -8.61 -16.93
CA PHE A 119 2.08 -9.10 -18.18
C PHE A 119 2.61 -7.96 -19.05
N CYS A 120 3.56 -8.28 -19.92
CA CYS A 120 4.18 -7.32 -20.83
C CYS A 120 3.24 -7.05 -22.00
N GLY A 121 2.81 -5.79 -22.17
CA GLY A 121 1.99 -5.39 -23.32
C GLY A 121 2.67 -5.51 -24.69
N HIS A 122 3.95 -5.89 -24.76
CA HIS A 122 4.66 -6.12 -26.03
C HIS A 122 4.74 -7.60 -26.42
N CYS A 123 5.08 -8.49 -25.48
CA CYS A 123 5.31 -9.91 -25.78
C CYS A 123 4.44 -10.88 -24.96
N GLY A 124 3.55 -10.39 -24.09
CA GLY A 124 2.64 -11.21 -23.27
C GLY A 124 3.27 -11.90 -22.07
N GLU A 125 4.60 -11.94 -21.96
CA GLU A 125 5.30 -12.61 -20.86
C GLU A 125 5.09 -11.90 -19.51
N ARG A 126 5.25 -12.64 -18.40
CA ARG A 126 5.18 -12.06 -17.04
C ARG A 126 6.15 -10.89 -16.84
N THR A 127 5.75 -9.97 -15.98
CA THR A 127 6.57 -8.83 -15.58
C THR A 127 6.91 -8.94 -14.10
N VAL A 128 8.15 -8.61 -13.76
CA VAL A 128 8.66 -8.66 -12.39
C VAL A 128 8.87 -7.24 -11.86
N PRO A 129 8.57 -6.97 -10.58
CA PRO A 129 8.84 -5.70 -9.94
C PRO A 129 10.35 -5.45 -9.88
N MET A 130 10.74 -4.19 -10.05
CA MET A 130 12.12 -3.72 -9.93
C MET A 130 12.12 -2.37 -9.23
N GLU A 131 13.27 -1.95 -8.68
CA GLU A 131 13.42 -0.67 -7.97
C GLU A 131 12.38 -0.48 -6.85
N ALA A 132 12.26 -1.51 -6.00
CA ALA A 132 11.33 -1.51 -4.86
C ALA A 132 9.86 -1.25 -5.26
N GLY A 133 9.44 -1.79 -6.41
CA GLY A 133 8.08 -1.68 -6.92
C GLY A 133 7.75 -0.37 -7.64
N ARG A 134 8.75 0.46 -7.94
CA ARG A 134 8.56 1.70 -8.72
C ARG A 134 8.47 1.46 -10.23
N ARG A 135 8.99 0.33 -10.70
CA ARG A 135 8.88 -0.09 -12.09
C ARG A 135 8.73 -1.60 -12.20
N LYS A 136 8.35 -2.06 -13.37
CA LYS A 136 8.32 -3.48 -13.73
C LYS A 136 9.19 -3.73 -14.95
N GLN A 137 9.66 -4.96 -15.07
CA GLN A 137 10.46 -5.40 -16.21
C GLN A 137 9.93 -6.73 -16.74
N CYS A 138 9.85 -6.85 -18.06
CA CYS A 138 9.51 -8.13 -18.68
C CYS A 138 10.56 -9.20 -18.31
N SER A 139 10.10 -10.37 -17.85
CA SER A 139 10.99 -11.49 -17.49
C SER A 139 11.63 -12.16 -18.71
N ASN A 140 11.08 -11.95 -19.91
CA ASN A 140 11.66 -12.46 -21.14
C ASN A 140 13.02 -11.79 -21.42
N ALA A 141 14.07 -12.61 -21.48
CA ALA A 141 15.45 -12.16 -21.71
C ALA A 141 15.67 -11.47 -23.06
N SER A 142 14.86 -11.77 -24.09
CA SER A 142 14.94 -11.09 -25.39
C SER A 142 14.17 -9.77 -25.42
N CYS A 143 13.12 -9.62 -24.61
CA CYS A 143 12.30 -8.41 -24.58
C CYS A 143 12.85 -7.37 -23.60
N LYS A 144 13.01 -7.74 -22.31
CA LYS A 144 13.49 -6.90 -21.19
C LYS A 144 12.88 -5.50 -21.07
N LYS A 145 11.71 -5.27 -21.68
CA LYS A 145 11.03 -3.96 -21.73
C LYS A 145 10.74 -3.48 -20.32
N ARG A 146 11.03 -2.20 -20.07
CA ARG A 146 10.74 -1.50 -18.81
C ARG A 146 9.33 -0.91 -18.89
N ILE A 147 8.58 -1.05 -17.80
CA ILE A 147 7.19 -0.61 -17.68
C ILE A 147 7.09 0.26 -16.43
N TYR A 148 6.50 1.44 -16.59
CA TYR A 148 6.36 2.42 -15.53
C TYR A 148 4.86 2.65 -15.22
N PRO A 149 4.51 2.98 -13.97
CA PRO A 149 3.15 3.38 -13.63
C PRO A 149 2.76 4.64 -14.40
N ARG A 150 1.53 4.67 -14.92
CA ARG A 150 0.97 5.85 -15.57
C ARG A 150 0.27 6.71 -14.51
N VAL A 151 0.47 8.02 -14.59
CA VAL A 151 -0.31 9.01 -13.88
C VAL A 151 -1.17 9.70 -14.93
N ASP A 152 -2.47 9.40 -14.93
CA ASP A 152 -3.40 10.04 -15.85
C ASP A 152 -3.74 11.44 -15.29
N PRO A 153 -3.37 12.54 -15.96
CA PRO A 153 -3.71 13.87 -15.49
C PRO A 153 -5.22 14.07 -15.58
N VAL A 154 -5.83 14.55 -14.50
CA VAL A 154 -7.23 14.97 -14.46
C VAL A 154 -7.23 16.49 -14.44
N CYS A 155 -7.90 17.11 -15.43
CA CYS A 155 -8.08 18.55 -15.56
C CYS A 155 -9.31 19.06 -14.81
#